data_AF-A0A1Q5A1C8-F1
#
_entry.id   AF-A0A1Q5A1C8-F1
#
_cell.length_a   1.000
_cell.length_b   1.000
_cell.length_c   1.000
_cell.angle_alpha   90.00
_cell.angle_beta   90.00
_cell.angle_gamma   90.00
#
_symmetry.space_group_name_H-M   'P 1'
#
loop_
_entity.id
_entity.type
_entity.pdbx_description
1 polymer ?
#
loop_
_entity_poly.entity_id
_entity_poly.type
_entity_poly.pdbx_seq_one_letter_code
_entity_poly.pdbx_strand_id
1 'polypeptide(L)' 'MKRVTELVQAAGYPDSVDTIRRRVDSGEFGARGRDWYRSETGYRYVAPAAVEEFIRKRREAQ' A
#
# COMPACT_ATOMS: atom_id res chain seq x y z
N MET A 1 4.97 -4.69 -6.04
CA MET A 1 3.56 -4.71 -5.60
C MET A 1 3.08 -6.04 -5.01
N LYS A 2 3.55 -7.20 -5.50
CA LYS A 2 3.18 -8.52 -4.94
C LYS A 2 3.35 -8.58 -3.41
N ARG A 3 4.52 -8.19 -2.89
CA ARG A 3 4.82 -8.12 -1.44
C ARG A 3 3.85 -7.27 -0.63
N VAL A 4 3.46 -6.09 -1.13
CA VAL A 4 2.51 -5.21 -0.44
C VAL A 4 1.13 -5.88 -0.37
N THR A 5 0.72 -6.52 -1.47
CA THR A 5 -0.56 -7.23 -1.56
C THR A 5 -0.58 -8.42 -0.59
N GLU A 6 0.51 -9.19 -0.52
CA GLU A 6 0.65 -10.31 0.43
C GLU A 6 0.54 -9.84 1.89
N LEU A 7 1.16 -8.73 2.25
CA LEU A 7 1.09 -8.17 3.62
C LEU A 7 -0.32 -7.68 3.97
N VAL A 8 -0.99 -6.99 3.04
CA VAL A 8 -2.36 -6.51 3.26
C VAL A 8 -3.34 -7.68 3.37
N GLN A 9 -3.20 -8.71 2.52
CA GLN A 9 -4.01 -9.93 2.59
C GLN A 9 -3.76 -10.72 3.88
N ALA A 10 -2.49 -10.85 4.31
CA ALA A 10 -2.15 -11.48 5.58
C ALA A 10 -2.76 -10.74 6.79
N ALA A 11 -3.01 -9.44 6.68
CA ALA A 11 -3.70 -8.65 7.70
C ALA A 11 -5.23 -8.81 7.70
N GLY A 12 -5.78 -9.69 6.85
CA GLY A 12 -7.22 -9.98 6.77
C GLY A 12 -7.97 -9.14 5.73
N TYR A 13 -7.25 -8.42 4.86
CA TYR A 13 -7.83 -7.53 3.88
C TYR A 13 -7.68 -8.09 2.45
N PRO A 14 -8.75 -8.61 1.81
CA PRO A 14 -8.67 -9.33 0.54
C PRO A 14 -8.54 -8.38 -0.67
N ASP A 15 -7.62 -7.43 -0.61
CA ASP A 15 -7.38 -6.47 -1.68
C ASP A 15 -6.60 -7.11 -2.83
N SER A 16 -7.06 -6.85 -4.04
CA SER A 16 -6.33 -7.23 -5.26
C SER A 16 -5.19 -6.24 -5.55
N VAL A 17 -4.24 -6.65 -6.40
CA VAL A 17 -3.11 -5.79 -6.81
C VAL A 17 -3.60 -4.46 -7.40
N ASP A 18 -4.66 -4.49 -8.20
CA ASP A 18 -5.22 -3.27 -8.80
C ASP A 18 -5.91 -2.35 -7.79
N THR A 19 -6.54 -2.92 -6.76
CA THR A 19 -7.06 -2.14 -5.65
C THR A 19 -5.90 -1.47 -4.91
N ILE A 20 -4.85 -2.21 -4.53
CA ILE A 20 -3.67 -1.64 -3.86
C ILE A 20 -3.03 -0.54 -4.70
N ARG A 21 -2.93 -0.71 -6.02
CA ARG A 21 -2.42 0.35 -6.94
C ARG A 21 -3.27 1.61 -6.84
N ARG A 22 -4.60 1.50 -6.93
CA ARG A 22 -5.50 2.65 -6.82
C ARG A 22 -5.37 3.35 -5.48
N ARG A 23 -5.26 2.59 -4.38
CA ARG A 23 -5.08 3.14 -3.02
C ARG A 23 -3.76 3.87 -2.85
N VAL A 24 -2.68 3.36 -3.46
CA VAL A 24 -1.39 4.04 -3.48
C VAL A 24 -1.49 5.35 -4.28
N ASP A 25 -2.12 5.30 -5.45
CA ASP A 25 -2.31 6.49 -6.29
C ASP A 25 -3.25 7.54 -5.65
N SER A 26 -4.21 7.10 -4.83
CA SER A 26 -5.10 7.98 -4.06
C SER A 26 -4.49 8.50 -2.76
N GLY A 27 -3.25 8.12 -2.43
CA GLY A 27 -2.54 8.61 -1.24
C GLY A 27 -2.88 7.90 0.07
N GLU A 28 -3.58 6.76 0.05
CA GLU A 28 -3.89 6.03 1.29
C GLU A 28 -2.66 5.39 1.94
N PHE A 29 -1.62 5.12 1.16
CA PHE A 29 -0.31 4.66 1.63
C PHE A 29 0.65 5.82 1.93
N GLY A 30 0.14 7.05 2.10
CA GLY A 30 0.97 8.23 2.36
C GLY A 30 1.44 8.96 1.10
N ALA A 31 2.46 9.79 1.25
CA ALA A 31 2.90 10.75 0.24
C ALA A 31 3.92 10.14 -0.74
N ARG A 32 3.79 10.49 -2.02
CA ARG A 32 4.77 10.13 -3.05
C ARG A 32 6.11 10.80 -2.74
N GLY A 33 7.21 10.05 -2.85
CA GLY A 33 8.57 10.48 -2.55
C GLY A 33 8.99 10.25 -1.09
N ARG A 34 8.04 10.06 -0.18
CA ARG A 34 8.29 9.73 1.24
C ARG A 34 7.93 8.28 1.55
N ASP A 35 6.67 7.94 1.32
CA ASP A 35 6.08 6.67 1.74
C ASP A 35 6.01 5.66 0.59
N TRP A 36 5.99 6.17 -0.65
CA TRP A 36 6.09 5.35 -1.84
C TRP A 36 6.71 6.13 -3.01
N TYR A 37 7.28 5.41 -3.97
CA TYR A 37 7.78 5.99 -5.22
C TYR A 37 7.45 5.11 -6.42
N ARG A 38 7.46 5.73 -7.60
CA ARG A 38 7.32 5.04 -8.89
C ARG A 38 8.68 4.99 -9.57
N SER A 39 9.14 3.80 -9.93
CA SER A 39 10.35 3.64 -10.74
C SER A 39 10.11 4.09 -12.18
N GLU A 40 11.20 4.35 -12.90
CA GLU A 40 11.17 4.66 -14.33
C GLU A 40 10.51 3.54 -15.15
N THR A 41 10.69 2.29 -14.72
CA THR A 41 10.07 1.08 -15.29
C THR A 41 8.57 0.93 -14.95
N GLY A 42 7.99 1.87 -14.21
CA GLY A 42 6.55 1.89 -13.90
C GLY A 42 6.14 1.09 -12.66
N TYR A 43 7.08 0.47 -11.94
CA TYR A 43 6.79 -0.22 -10.68
C TYR A 43 6.56 0.77 -9.56
N ARG A 44 5.63 0.42 -8.66
CA ARG A 44 5.41 1.16 -7.40
C ARG A 44 6.07 0.41 -6.26
N TYR A 45 6.87 1.14 -5.51
CA TYR A 45 7.54 0.70 -4.30
C TYR A 45 6.93 1.45 -3.14
N VAL A 46 6.42 0.72 -2.15
CA VAL A 46 5.83 1.28 -0.94
C VAL A 46 6.74 0.90 0.21
N ALA A 47 7.07 1.87 1.06
CA ALA A 47 7.88 1.65 2.24
C ALA A 47 7.15 0.71 3.21
N PRO A 48 7.85 -0.22 3.89
CA PRO A 48 7.22 -1.12 4.86
C PRO A 48 6.39 -0.38 5.92
N ALA A 49 6.93 0.70 6.49
CA ALA A 49 6.24 1.53 7.48
C ALA A 49 4.92 2.11 6.95
N ALA A 50 4.84 2.45 5.67
CA ALA A 50 3.62 2.95 5.05
C ALA A 50 2.55 1.86 4.88
N VAL A 51 2.96 0.61 4.66
CA VAL A 51 2.07 -0.55 4.65
C VAL A 51 1.54 -0.84 6.05
N GLU A 52 2.40 -0.79 7.06
CA GLU A 52 2.03 -0.97 8.47
C GLU A 52 1.04 0.12 8.92
N GLU A 53 1.33 1.39 8.62
CA GLU A 53 0.44 2.51 8.91
C GLU A 53 -0.91 2.39 8.19
N PHE A 54 -0.91 1.95 6.93
CA PHE A 54 -2.15 1.67 6.19
C PHE A 54 -3.00 0.59 6.88
N ILE A 55 -2.37 -0.53 7.27
CA ILE A 55 -3.04 -1.62 7.98
C ILE A 55 -3.57 -1.14 9.34
N ARG A 56 -2.77 -0.36 10.09
CA ARG A 56 -3.17 0.22 11.37
C ARG A 56 -4.41 1.11 11.23
N LYS A 57 -4.38 2.08 10.31
CA LYS A 57 -5.51 2.98 10.04
C LYS A 57 -6.78 2.22 9.65
N ARG A 58 -6.65 1.15 8.87
CA ARG A 58 -7.79 0.30 8.51
C ARG A 58 -8.40 -0.43 9.70
N ARG A 59 -7.58 -0.89 10.64
CA ARG A 59 -8.07 -1.53 11.88
C ARG A 59 -8.79 -0.53 12.77
N GLU A 60 -8.31 0.70 12.83
CA GLU A 60 -8.93 1.80 13.60
C GLU A 60 -10.24 2.31 12.99
N ALA A 61 -10.44 2.12 11.69
CA ALA A 61 -11.66 2.53 10.97
C ALA A 61 -12.80 1.49 11.02
N GLN A 62 -12.59 0.34 11.70
CA GLN A 62 -13.63 -0.67 11.97
C GLN A 62 -14.20 -0.48 13.37
#